data_AF-A0A357R0E5-F1
#
_entry.id   AF-A0A357R0E5-F1
#
_cell.length_a   1.000
_cell.length_b   1.000
_cell.length_c   1.000
_cell.angle_alpha   90.00
_cell.angle_beta   90.00
_cell.angle_gamma   90.00
#
_symmetry.space_group_name_H-M   'P 1'
#
loop_
_entity.id
_entity.type
_entity.pdbx_description
1 polymer ?
#
loop_
_entity_poly.entity_id
_entity_poly.type
_entity_poly.pdbx_seq_one_letter_code
_entity_poly.pdbx_strand_id
1 'polypeptide(L)'
;SWKDGITYEGYYVLASSTSLPMCSIVEITNHKFSGNGLTPGVPFKGIVLDRGVSGRVLDLFIGTETDVNYVRLLQRQYPKATIIGFAQRTRNSSGQRICKVN
;
A
#
# COMPACT_ATOMS: atom_id res chain seq x y z
N SER A 1 -9.43 -9.41 9.07
CA SER A 1 -8.16 -9.87 9.66
C SER A 1 -7.04 -9.45 8.73
N TRP A 2 -5.84 -9.16 9.26
CA TRP A 2 -4.64 -9.16 8.42
C TRP A 2 -4.54 -10.54 7.74
N LYS A 3 -4.35 -10.55 6.42
CA LYS A 3 -4.01 -11.78 5.69
C LYS A 3 -2.50 -11.81 5.58
N ASP A 4 -1.89 -12.97 5.82
CA ASP A 4 -0.45 -13.13 5.62
C ASP A 4 -0.06 -12.68 4.21
N GLY A 5 0.99 -11.86 4.12
CA GLY A 5 1.41 -11.17 2.91
C GLY A 5 1.42 -9.65 3.04
N ILE A 6 1.53 -8.96 1.91
CA ILE A 6 1.74 -7.50 1.84
C ILE A 6 0.45 -6.71 1.54
N THR A 7 -0.71 -7.36 1.73
CA THR A 7 -2.02 -6.79 1.39
C THR A 7 -2.99 -6.78 2.56
N TYR A 8 -3.85 -5.77 2.60
CA TYR A 8 -4.95 -5.61 3.53
C TYR A 8 -6.25 -5.43 2.74
N GLU A 9 -7.26 -6.30 3.00
CA GLU A 9 -8.56 -6.29 2.29
C GLU A 9 -8.45 -6.25 0.75
N GLY A 10 -7.39 -6.85 0.18
CA GLY A 10 -7.14 -6.90 -1.26
C GLY A 10 -6.35 -5.71 -1.82
N TYR A 11 -5.94 -4.76 -0.97
CA TYR A 11 -5.12 -3.61 -1.34
C TYR A 11 -3.70 -3.77 -0.81
N TYR A 12 -2.69 -3.40 -1.59
CA TYR A 12 -1.30 -3.36 -1.12
C TYR A 12 -1.11 -2.31 -0.04
N VAL A 13 -0.30 -2.61 0.98
CA VAL A 13 -0.12 -1.70 2.11
C VAL A 13 0.92 -0.63 1.78
N LEU A 14 0.56 0.63 2.03
CA LEU A 14 1.41 1.79 1.78
C LEU A 14 1.69 2.57 3.08
N ALA A 15 2.91 3.09 3.19
CA ALA A 15 3.24 4.16 4.12
C ALA A 15 3.29 5.51 3.38
N SER A 16 2.89 6.57 4.07
CA SER A 16 2.89 7.94 3.52
C SER A 16 3.17 8.97 4.60
N SER A 17 3.49 10.19 4.17
CA SER A 17 3.48 11.36 5.05
C SER A 17 2.07 11.71 5.55
N THR A 18 1.99 12.54 6.58
CA THR A 18 0.72 13.01 7.17
C THR A 18 -0.11 13.88 6.22
N SER A 19 0.47 14.36 5.12
CA SER A 19 -0.23 15.13 4.09
C SER A 19 -1.31 14.31 3.36
N LEU A 20 -1.17 12.99 3.32
CA LEU A 20 -2.16 12.08 2.76
C LEU A 20 -3.02 11.47 3.89
N PRO A 21 -4.35 11.59 3.85
CA PRO A 21 -5.21 11.03 4.90
C PRO A 21 -4.96 9.54 5.13
N MET A 22 -5.06 9.10 6.39
CA MET A 22 -5.00 7.67 6.70
C MET A 22 -6.22 6.97 6.07
N CYS A 23 -6.08 5.70 5.67
CA CYS A 23 -7.11 4.97 4.93
C CYS A 23 -7.37 5.47 3.50
N SER A 24 -6.50 6.30 2.93
CA SER A 24 -6.58 6.67 1.51
C SER A 24 -6.34 5.44 0.63
N ILE A 25 -7.21 5.25 -0.37
CA ILE A 25 -7.07 4.22 -1.39
C ILE A 25 -6.48 4.87 -2.64
N VAL A 26 -5.39 4.29 -3.13
CA VAL A 26 -4.60 4.84 -4.22
C VAL A 26 -4.46 3.80 -5.33
N GLU A 27 -4.69 4.20 -6.58
CA GLU A 27 -4.29 3.41 -7.75
C GLU A 27 -2.89 3.83 -8.19
N ILE A 28 -2.00 2.85 -8.34
CA ILE A 28 -0.64 3.02 -8.82
C ILE A 28 -0.53 2.44 -10.23
N THR A 29 -0.12 3.27 -11.17
CA THR A 29 0.08 2.92 -12.58
C THR A 29 1.53 3.16 -12.99
N ASN A 30 1.97 2.56 -14.09
CA ASN A 30 3.33 2.71 -14.63
C ASN A 30 4.47 2.40 -13.63
N HIS A 31 4.23 1.51 -12.65
CA HIS A 31 5.27 1.02 -11.75
C HIS A 31 6.12 -0.06 -12.43
N LYS A 32 7.30 -0.32 -11.86
CA LYS A 32 8.24 -1.36 -12.33
C LYS A 32 8.49 -2.47 -11.30
N PHE A 33 7.63 -2.55 -10.28
CA PHE A 33 7.60 -3.64 -9.32
C PHE A 33 7.19 -4.97 -9.94
N SER A 34 7.83 -6.05 -9.50
CA SER A 34 7.54 -7.44 -9.88
C SER A 34 7.57 -8.34 -8.65
N GLY A 35 6.62 -9.28 -8.54
CA GLY A 35 6.52 -10.24 -7.44
C GLY A 35 5.30 -9.99 -6.53
N ASN A 36 4.90 -11.00 -5.76
CA ASN A 36 3.70 -10.95 -4.89
C ASN A 36 2.42 -10.45 -5.59
N GLY A 37 2.18 -10.95 -6.81
CA GLY A 37 1.04 -10.54 -7.63
C GLY A 37 1.22 -9.22 -8.38
N LEU A 38 2.33 -8.49 -8.17
CA LEU A 38 2.65 -7.30 -8.95
C LEU A 38 3.32 -7.70 -10.26
N THR A 39 2.81 -7.14 -11.35
CA THR A 39 3.37 -7.27 -12.70
C THR A 39 3.74 -5.88 -13.22
N PRO A 40 4.96 -5.64 -13.71
CA PRO A 40 5.37 -4.32 -14.20
C PRO A 40 4.39 -3.76 -15.24
N GLY A 41 3.98 -2.51 -15.05
CA GLY A 41 3.06 -1.81 -15.94
C GLY A 41 1.57 -2.13 -15.75
N VAL A 42 1.21 -3.18 -15.01
CA VAL A 42 -0.19 -3.53 -14.71
C VAL A 42 -0.64 -2.75 -13.47
N PRO A 43 -1.67 -1.89 -13.52
CA PRO A 43 -2.09 -1.12 -12.37
C PRO A 43 -2.43 -1.98 -11.14
N PHE A 44 -2.07 -1.50 -9.95
CA PHE A 44 -2.51 -2.10 -8.69
C PHE A 44 -3.10 -1.04 -7.76
N LYS A 45 -3.89 -1.49 -6.79
CA LYS A 45 -4.48 -0.62 -5.77
C LYS A 45 -3.80 -0.83 -4.43
N GLY A 46 -3.50 0.26 -3.75
CA GLY A 46 -2.94 0.27 -2.42
C GLY A 46 -3.80 1.08 -1.44
N ILE A 47 -3.56 0.86 -0.16
CA ILE A 47 -4.21 1.55 0.95
C ILE A 47 -3.16 2.05 1.93
N VAL A 48 -3.29 3.31 2.35
CA VAL A 48 -2.39 3.93 3.32
C VAL A 48 -2.78 3.51 4.72
N LEU A 49 -1.93 2.69 5.36
CA LEU A 49 -2.13 2.19 6.72
C LEU A 49 -1.01 2.58 7.68
N ASP A 50 0.10 3.12 7.16
CA ASP A 50 1.26 3.47 7.96
C ASP A 50 1.81 4.87 7.68
N ARG A 51 2.58 5.36 8.64
CA ARG A 51 3.34 6.62 8.59
C ARG A 51 4.83 6.28 8.74
N GLY A 52 5.69 7.06 8.10
CA GLY A 52 7.13 6.82 8.22
C GLY A 52 7.96 7.45 7.10
N VAL A 53 7.32 7.93 6.04
CA VAL A 53 7.98 8.64 4.95
C VAL A 53 7.58 10.10 4.89
N SER A 54 8.51 10.96 4.49
CA SER A 54 8.32 12.40 4.39
C SER A 54 8.11 12.86 2.95
N GLY A 55 7.51 14.05 2.78
CA GLY A 55 7.28 14.65 1.47
C GLY A 55 6.23 13.91 0.63
N ARG A 56 6.42 13.95 -0.70
CA ARG A 56 5.55 13.35 -1.72
C ARG A 56 6.02 11.95 -2.11
N VAL A 57 6.22 11.10 -1.11
CA VAL A 57 6.68 9.71 -1.26
C VAL A 57 5.59 8.77 -0.73
N LEU A 58 5.37 7.70 -1.48
CA LEU A 58 4.65 6.52 -1.01
C LEU A 58 5.66 5.39 -0.90
N ASP A 59 5.63 4.68 0.22
CA ASP A 59 6.46 3.51 0.45
C ASP A 59 5.60 2.25 0.42
N LEU A 60 6.06 1.24 -0.31
CA LEU A 60 5.34 -0.02 -0.45
C LEU A 60 5.85 -0.98 0.59
N PHE A 61 4.96 -1.47 1.45
CA PHE A 61 5.32 -2.56 2.35
C PHE A 61 5.53 -3.84 1.55
N ILE A 62 6.71 -4.47 1.68
CA ILE A 62 7.10 -5.64 0.89
C ILE A 62 7.37 -6.90 1.72
N GLY A 63 7.14 -6.87 3.04
CA GLY A 63 7.35 -8.01 3.93
C GLY A 63 8.21 -7.66 5.13
N THR A 64 8.91 -8.66 5.69
CA THR A 64 9.79 -8.50 6.86
C THR A 64 11.25 -8.40 6.45
N GLU A 65 12.12 -7.95 7.36
CA GLU A 65 13.57 -7.83 7.13
C GLU A 65 14.25 -9.16 6.79
N THR A 66 13.69 -10.28 7.21
CA THR A 66 14.19 -11.62 6.88
C THR A 66 13.70 -12.12 5.52
N ASP A 67 12.73 -11.42 4.91
CA ASP A 67 11.97 -11.89 3.76
C ASP A 67 11.71 -10.74 2.75
N VAL A 68 12.77 -10.01 2.40
CA VAL A 68 12.71 -8.74 1.65
C VAL A 68 12.58 -8.94 0.13
N ASN A 69 12.77 -10.17 -0.39
CA ASN A 69 12.88 -10.43 -1.83
C ASN A 69 11.55 -10.74 -2.54
N TYR A 70 10.44 -10.53 -1.86
CA TYR A 70 9.08 -10.76 -2.35
C TYR A 70 8.65 -9.81 -3.46
N VAL A 71 9.18 -8.60 -3.48
CA VAL A 71 8.93 -7.60 -4.52
C VAL A 71 10.25 -7.00 -4.96
N ARG A 72 10.49 -7.00 -6.27
CA ARG A 72 11.70 -6.45 -6.88
C ARG A 72 11.38 -5.23 -7.70
N LEU A 73 12.24 -4.21 -7.60
CA LEU A 73 12.25 -3.09 -8.52
C LEU A 73 13.18 -3.42 -9.69
N LEU A 74 12.62 -3.67 -10.88
CA LEU A 74 13.42 -4.17 -12.02
C LEU A 74 14.24 -3.09 -12.72
N GLN A 75 13.83 -1.82 -12.59
CA GLN A 75 14.48 -0.68 -13.22
C GLN A 75 14.02 0.62 -12.57
N ARG A 76 14.66 1.74 -12.90
CA ARG A 76 14.21 3.07 -12.49
C ARG A 76 12.75 3.29 -12.92
N GLN A 77 11.92 3.80 -12.02
CA GLN A 77 10.49 3.96 -12.25
C GLN A 77 10.02 5.39 -12.01
N TYR A 78 8.92 5.74 -12.70
CA TYR A 78 8.18 6.99 -12.55
C TYR A 78 6.68 6.66 -12.46
N PRO A 79 6.25 6.01 -11.36
CA PRO A 79 4.86 5.60 -11.20
C PRO A 79 3.97 6.83 -11.04
N LYS A 80 2.71 6.71 -11.47
CA LYS A 80 1.66 7.68 -11.16
C LYS A 80 0.75 7.11 -10.10
N ALA A 81 0.56 7.88 -9.03
CA ALA A 81 -0.35 7.58 -7.94
C ALA A 81 -1.60 8.48 -8.01
N THR A 82 -2.78 7.87 -7.98
CA THR A 82 -4.07 8.58 -8.02
C THR A 82 -4.92 8.15 -6.83
N ILE A 83 -5.38 9.10 -6.01
CA ILE A 83 -6.34 8.79 -4.95
C ILE A 83 -7.68 8.46 -5.62
N ILE A 84 -8.19 7.25 -5.38
CA ILE A 84 -9.44 6.75 -5.97
C ILE A 84 -10.56 6.58 -4.94
N GLY A 85 -10.26 6.77 -3.66
CA GLY A 85 -11.26 6.70 -2.60
C GLY A 85 -10.64 6.70 -1.21
N PHE A 86 -11.50 6.52 -0.20
CA PHE A 86 -11.09 6.45 1.20
C PHE A 86 -11.87 5.32 1.88
N ALA A 87 -11.15 4.45 2.58
CA ALA A 87 -11.74 3.49 3.49
C ALA A 87 -12.16 4.18 4.81
N GLN A 88 -13.11 3.58 5.52
CA GLN A 88 -13.60 4.14 6.77
C GLN A 88 -12.65 3.80 7.92
N ARG A 89 -12.05 4.82 8.54
CA ARG A 89 -11.30 4.63 9.77
C ARG A 89 -12.25 4.28 10.92
N THR A 90 -12.11 3.09 11.49
CA THR A 90 -12.99 2.58 12.56
C THR A 90 -12.23 1.70 13.55
N ARG A 91 -12.94 0.99 14.43
CA ARG A 91 -12.38 -0.03 15.32
C ARG A 91 -12.98 -1.41 15.04
N ASN A 92 -12.17 -2.46 15.16
CA ASN A 92 -12.66 -3.83 15.11
C ASN A 92 -13.25 -4.27 16.47
N SER A 93 -13.75 -5.51 16.54
CA SER A 93 -14.32 -6.09 17.78
C SER A 93 -13.33 -6.15 18.95
N SER A 94 -12.02 -6.18 18.66
CA SER A 94 -10.95 -6.11 19.66
C SER A 94 -10.54 -4.67 20.02
N GLY A 95 -11.26 -3.66 19.55
CA GLY A 95 -10.98 -2.25 19.82
C GLY A 95 -9.78 -1.68 19.05
N GLN A 96 -9.15 -2.44 18.16
CA GLN A 96 -8.01 -2.00 17.37
C GLN A 96 -8.47 -1.07 16.24
N ARG A 97 -7.71 0.01 15.99
CA ARG A 97 -7.99 0.92 14.87
C ARG A 97 -7.72 0.21 13.54
N ILE A 98 -8.70 0.25 12.64
CA ILE A 98 -8.62 -0.35 11.31
C ILE A 98 -9.13 0.64 10.25
N CYS A 99 -8.84 0.34 8.98
CA CYS A 99 -9.47 0.98 7.84
C CYS A 99 -10.42 -0.04 7.21
N LYS A 100 -11.73 0.14 7.30
CA LYS A 100 -12.71 -0.78 6.74
C LYS A 100 -13.05 -0.33 5.31
N VAL A 101 -12.78 -1.19 4.33
CA VAL A 101 -13.23 -0.99 2.95
C VAL A 101 -14.69 -1.45 2.85
N ASN A 102 -15.54 -0.63 2.23
CA ASN A 102 -16.97 -0.93 2.01
C ASN A 102 -17.19 -1.58 0.65
#